data_AF-A0A016TPM2-F1
#
_entry.id   AF-A0A016TPM2-F1
#
_cell.length_a   1.000
_cell.length_b   1.000
_cell.length_c   1.000
_cell.angle_alpha   90.00
_cell.angle_beta   90.00
_cell.angle_gamma   90.00
#
_symmetry.space_group_name_H-M   'P 1'
#
loop_
_entity.id
_entity.type
_entity.pdbx_description
1 polymer ?
#
loop_
_entity_poly.entity_id
_entity_poly.type
_entity_poly.pdbx_seq_one_letter_code
_entity_poly.pdbx_strand_id
1 'polypeptide(L)'
;MRHVSPYFNSVAIASNVKEHGEAAAPSNNLTTAFRLIKEIQKRFRTEEAEEREKEGAVKQDKLILSQAKANPKLKDLFVRPNIIAKRISGSLEAHINGFRYTSLRGDRIDVLYNNIKHAFFQPCDNEMIILLHFHLKHPVLWGKKKYKDIQFYTEVGEITTDLGKYHHMQDRDDVQSEQMEREMRRKLNQTFQNFCDKVVKQTNDQFDFDCPFSELGFLGVPHRSSCMLKPTSSCLVNLTEWPPFIVTLDEVELVHFERVSFQLKNFDMVFIFKDYNRKTQMVQQIPMSSLDGVKEWLNTSDLRYTEGIQSLNWPKIMKTITDDPEEFFETGGWNFLGADSDQEDEPEDESESEEAYSPSESESGEDESDEDESEGEATSEDSDEEGSLDSDESEGKDWSDLEEEAARADKRRDIEESGGGGDRDRDRKRHHDRERDRKRHHSSKGGPPPKRHK
;
A
#
# COMPACT_ATOMS: atom_id res chain seq x y z
N MET A 1 19.70 -18.33 38.07
CA MET A 1 19.76 -19.79 38.35
C MET A 1 18.36 -20.39 38.28
N ARG A 2 18.11 -21.17 37.22
CA ARG A 2 17.13 -22.27 37.06
C ARG A 2 15.81 -22.22 37.84
N HIS A 3 14.75 -21.74 37.19
CA HIS A 3 13.41 -22.33 37.34
C HIS A 3 12.95 -22.86 35.99
N VAL A 4 13.45 -24.05 35.65
CA VAL A 4 12.88 -24.86 34.57
C VAL A 4 11.63 -25.53 35.13
N SER A 5 10.49 -25.30 34.48
CA SER A 5 9.17 -25.81 34.86
C SER A 5 9.20 -27.34 35.12
N PRO A 6 8.52 -27.86 36.16
CA PRO A 6 8.51 -29.30 36.49
C PRO A 6 7.97 -30.21 35.38
N TYR A 7 7.29 -29.64 34.37
CA TYR A 7 6.86 -30.35 33.16
C TYR A 7 8.03 -30.78 32.25
N PHE A 8 9.17 -30.09 32.30
CA PHE A 8 10.34 -30.40 31.46
C PHE A 8 11.02 -31.72 31.88
N ASN A 9 11.03 -32.04 33.17
CA ASN A 9 11.63 -33.27 33.67
C ASN A 9 10.73 -34.50 33.48
N SER A 10 9.41 -34.35 33.46
CA SER A 10 8.52 -35.53 33.33
C SER A 10 8.46 -36.06 31.90
N VAL A 11 8.54 -35.19 30.89
CA VAL A 11 8.43 -35.60 29.48
C VAL A 11 9.76 -36.16 28.93
N ALA A 12 10.89 -35.64 29.39
CA ALA A 12 12.21 -36.08 28.91
C ALA A 12 12.73 -37.37 29.58
N ILE A 13 12.27 -37.68 30.80
CA ILE A 13 12.75 -38.85 31.56
C ILE A 13 11.85 -40.08 31.36
N ALA A 14 10.54 -39.89 31.12
CA ALA A 14 9.59 -41.00 31.09
C ALA A 14 9.58 -41.83 29.79
N SER A 15 10.25 -41.41 28.72
CA SER A 15 10.18 -42.09 27.40
C SER A 15 11.51 -42.70 26.92
N ASN A 16 12.55 -42.70 27.75
CA ASN A 16 13.89 -43.21 27.43
C ASN A 16 14.29 -44.44 28.27
N VAL A 17 13.34 -45.32 28.60
CA VAL A 17 13.67 -46.62 29.20
C VAL A 17 13.82 -47.66 28.08
N LYS A 18 15.03 -48.21 27.98
CA LYS A 18 15.39 -49.27 27.03
C LYS A 18 14.88 -50.61 27.55
N GLU A 19 13.98 -51.29 26.84
CA GLU A 19 13.68 -52.70 27.14
C GLU A 19 14.85 -53.60 26.71
N HIS A 20 15.10 -54.66 27.48
CA HIS A 20 16.27 -55.52 27.30
C HIS A 20 16.13 -56.35 26.02
N GLY A 21 16.82 -55.92 24.95
CA GLY A 21 16.89 -56.67 23.68
C GLY A 21 17.05 -55.81 22.42
N GLU A 22 16.79 -54.50 22.49
CA GLU A 22 16.84 -53.64 21.29
C GLU A 22 18.20 -52.93 21.12
N ALA A 23 18.73 -52.97 19.90
CA ALA A 23 20.07 -52.48 19.57
C ALA A 23 20.16 -50.95 19.45
N ALA A 24 19.05 -50.23 19.24
CA ALA A 24 19.02 -48.77 19.14
C ALA A 24 17.77 -48.19 19.82
N ALA A 25 17.92 -47.06 20.52
CA ALA A 25 16.79 -46.31 21.04
C ALA A 25 15.93 -45.81 19.86
N PRO A 26 14.59 -45.83 19.94
CA PRO A 26 13.74 -45.45 18.82
C PRO A 26 13.98 -43.98 18.44
N SER A 27 14.63 -43.77 17.29
CA SER A 27 14.94 -42.44 16.73
C SER A 27 13.69 -41.56 16.53
N ASN A 28 12.51 -42.19 16.42
CA ASN A 28 11.21 -41.53 16.35
C ASN A 28 10.93 -40.63 17.57
N ASN A 29 11.47 -40.98 18.74
CA ASN A 29 11.27 -40.20 19.97
C ASN A 29 12.06 -38.88 19.95
N LEU A 30 13.24 -38.88 19.34
CA LEU A 30 14.08 -37.69 19.18
C LEU A 30 13.49 -36.73 18.14
N THR A 31 12.97 -37.24 17.03
CA THR A 31 12.28 -36.44 16.01
C THR A 31 11.01 -35.79 16.58
N THR A 32 10.25 -36.54 17.38
CA THR A 32 9.05 -36.02 18.07
C THR A 32 9.42 -34.97 19.12
N ALA A 33 10.46 -35.21 19.92
CA ALA A 33 10.96 -34.23 20.89
C ALA A 33 11.48 -32.96 20.21
N PHE A 34 12.20 -33.07 19.10
CA PHE A 34 12.67 -31.93 18.32
C PHE A 34 11.51 -31.08 17.76
N ARG A 35 10.47 -31.73 17.22
CA ARG A 35 9.25 -31.03 16.78
C ARG A 35 8.55 -30.31 17.93
N LEU A 36 8.38 -30.97 19.09
CA LEU A 36 7.80 -30.35 20.28
C LEU A 36 8.63 -29.17 20.79
N ILE A 37 9.96 -29.27 20.77
CA ILE A 37 10.85 -28.16 21.12
C ILE A 37 10.69 -26.99 20.14
N LYS A 38 10.64 -27.26 18.83
CA LYS A 38 10.36 -26.22 17.82
C LYS A 38 9.00 -25.56 18.03
N GLU A 39 7.95 -26.33 18.33
CA GLU A 39 6.62 -25.80 18.63
C GLU A 39 6.62 -24.95 19.91
N ILE A 40 7.30 -25.38 20.96
CA ILE A 40 7.45 -24.60 22.21
C ILE A 40 8.26 -23.32 21.95
N GLN A 41 9.36 -23.39 21.20
CA GLN A 41 10.14 -22.21 20.81
C GLN A 41 9.31 -21.23 19.96
N LYS A 42 8.47 -21.74 19.05
CA LYS A 42 7.56 -20.91 18.24
C LYS A 42 6.53 -20.24 19.14
N ARG A 43 5.91 -20.97 20.07
CA ARG A 43 4.95 -20.42 21.04
C ARG A 43 5.59 -19.37 21.93
N PHE A 44 6.76 -19.66 22.50
CA PHE A 44 7.46 -18.72 23.38
C PHE A 44 7.88 -17.44 22.63
N ARG A 45 8.44 -17.57 21.42
CA ARG A 45 8.75 -16.41 20.58
C ARG A 45 7.50 -15.61 20.20
N THR A 46 6.37 -16.27 19.98
CA THR A 46 5.09 -15.61 19.68
C THR A 46 4.54 -14.89 20.91
N GLU A 47 4.59 -15.51 22.08
CA GLU A 47 4.10 -14.95 23.34
C GLU A 47 4.97 -13.77 23.79
N GLU A 48 6.30 -13.89 23.67
CA GLU A 48 7.25 -12.80 23.95
C GLU A 48 7.08 -11.64 22.95
N ALA A 49 6.82 -11.94 21.67
CA ALA A 49 6.49 -10.92 20.68
C ALA A 49 5.15 -10.24 21.02
N GLU A 50 4.13 -10.99 21.41
CA GLU A 50 2.83 -10.45 21.84
C GLU A 50 2.93 -9.62 23.13
N GLU A 51 3.78 -10.01 24.09
CA GLU A 51 4.04 -9.24 25.32
C GLU A 51 4.79 -7.95 25.02
N ARG A 52 5.83 -8.00 24.18
CA ARG A 52 6.51 -6.79 23.67
C ARG A 52 5.54 -5.88 22.90
N GLU A 53 4.62 -6.48 22.15
CA GLU A 53 3.50 -5.79 21.52
C GLU A 53 2.39 -5.39 22.52
N LYS A 54 2.39 -5.78 23.79
CA LYS A 54 1.46 -5.21 24.79
C LYS A 54 2.12 -4.11 25.61
N GLU A 55 3.42 -4.19 25.84
CA GLU A 55 4.18 -3.26 26.69
C GLU A 55 4.17 -1.80 26.20
N GLY A 56 4.12 -1.57 24.89
CA GLY A 56 3.99 -0.21 24.33
C GLY A 56 2.56 0.29 24.10
N ALA A 57 1.51 -0.45 24.49
CA ALA A 57 0.13 -0.05 24.26
C ALA A 57 -0.38 0.81 25.42
N VAL A 58 -0.49 2.12 25.20
CA VAL A 58 -1.09 3.03 26.18
C VAL A 58 -2.57 2.68 26.33
N LYS A 59 -3.00 2.38 27.56
CA LYS A 59 -4.43 2.15 27.85
C LYS A 59 -5.20 3.43 27.55
N GLN A 60 -6.09 3.36 26.57
CA GLN A 60 -6.95 4.48 26.20
C GLN A 60 -8.20 4.53 27.07
N ASP A 61 -8.78 5.72 27.15
CA ASP A 61 -10.11 5.91 27.73
C ASP A 61 -11.17 5.17 26.92
N LYS A 62 -12.34 4.98 27.52
CA LYS A 62 -13.47 4.38 26.80
C LYS A 62 -14.19 5.44 25.99
N LEU A 63 -14.60 5.08 24.78
CA LEU A 63 -15.44 5.93 23.95
C LEU A 63 -16.81 6.15 24.63
N ILE A 64 -17.20 7.40 24.75
CA ILE A 64 -18.48 7.85 25.31
C ILE A 64 -19.46 8.02 24.16
N LEU A 65 -20.41 7.09 24.08
CA LEU A 65 -21.43 7.09 23.03
C LEU A 65 -22.43 8.21 23.24
N SER A 66 -22.55 9.06 22.22
CA SER A 66 -23.66 10.01 22.15
C SER A 66 -24.97 9.25 21.89
N GLN A 67 -25.98 9.48 22.74
CA GLN A 67 -27.34 8.94 22.57
C GLN A 67 -28.19 9.76 21.59
N ALA A 68 -27.65 10.83 21.01
CA ALA A 68 -28.39 11.67 20.08
C ALA A 68 -28.62 10.96 18.74
N LYS A 69 -29.86 10.98 18.24
CA LYS A 69 -30.24 10.43 16.92
C LYS A 69 -29.59 11.17 15.73
N ALA A 70 -28.96 12.32 15.97
CA ALA A 70 -28.43 13.21 14.93
C ALA A 70 -26.89 13.17 14.82
N ASN A 71 -26.22 12.16 15.38
CA ASN A 71 -24.77 12.04 15.29
C ASN A 71 -24.30 12.00 13.82
N PRO A 72 -23.20 12.69 13.47
CA PRO A 72 -22.59 12.58 12.15
C PRO A 72 -22.24 11.12 11.86
N LYS A 73 -22.71 10.62 10.72
CA LYS A 73 -22.49 9.24 10.29
C LYS A 73 -22.14 9.18 8.81
N LEU A 74 -21.05 8.49 8.49
CA LEU A 74 -20.69 8.08 7.13
C LEU A 74 -20.91 6.58 6.98
N LYS A 75 -21.42 6.17 5.82
CA LYS A 75 -21.69 4.77 5.47
C LYS A 75 -20.81 4.36 4.30
N ASP A 76 -20.76 3.05 4.04
CA ASP A 76 -20.07 2.46 2.88
C ASP A 76 -18.57 2.79 2.85
N LEU A 77 -17.96 2.75 4.03
CA LEU A 77 -16.53 2.94 4.23
C LEU A 77 -15.84 1.60 4.37
N PHE A 78 -14.73 1.41 3.66
CA PHE A 78 -13.75 0.39 3.96
C PHE A 78 -12.74 0.94 4.97
N VAL A 79 -12.04 0.04 5.66
CA VAL A 79 -11.03 0.40 6.64
C VAL A 79 -9.67 -0.20 6.28
N ARG A 80 -8.61 0.60 6.41
CA ARG A 80 -7.21 0.18 6.34
C ARG A 80 -6.51 0.55 7.65
N PRO A 81 -5.69 -0.34 8.23
CA PRO A 81 -5.44 -1.72 7.82
C PRO A 81 -6.67 -2.62 8.02
N ASN A 82 -6.72 -3.75 7.32
CA ASN A 82 -7.89 -4.65 7.36
C ASN A 82 -8.03 -5.35 8.73
N ILE A 83 -9.25 -5.40 9.28
CA ILE A 83 -9.57 -6.18 10.51
C ILE A 83 -9.31 -7.67 10.30
N ILE A 84 -9.73 -8.16 9.13
CA ILE A 84 -9.81 -9.57 8.75
C ILE A 84 -9.31 -9.66 7.30
N ALA A 85 -8.83 -10.84 6.87
CA ALA A 85 -8.37 -11.06 5.50
C ALA A 85 -9.36 -10.59 4.41
N LYS A 86 -10.68 -10.67 4.68
CA LYS A 86 -11.71 -10.18 3.76
C LYS A 86 -12.07 -8.73 4.05
N ARG A 87 -12.05 -7.91 2.99
CA ARG A 87 -12.48 -6.50 3.02
C ARG A 87 -13.99 -6.42 3.22
N ILE A 88 -14.43 -5.69 4.24
CA ILE A 88 -15.84 -5.53 4.61
C ILE A 88 -16.10 -4.04 4.82
N SER A 89 -17.19 -3.54 4.23
CA SER A 89 -17.63 -2.17 4.45
C SER A 89 -18.32 -2.00 5.80
N GLY A 90 -18.35 -0.77 6.28
CA GLY A 90 -18.96 -0.41 7.55
C GLY A 90 -19.36 1.05 7.57
N SER A 91 -19.67 1.53 8.76
CA SER A 91 -20.07 2.92 8.99
C SER A 91 -19.28 3.56 10.11
N LEU A 92 -18.83 4.79 9.89
CA LEU A 92 -18.12 5.61 10.86
C LEU A 92 -19.11 6.61 11.49
N GLU A 93 -19.20 6.59 12.82
CA GLU A 93 -20.05 7.48 13.62
C GLU A 93 -19.18 8.36 14.53
N ALA A 94 -19.48 9.66 14.59
CA ALA A 94 -18.83 10.58 15.51
C ALA A 94 -19.63 10.69 16.83
N HIS A 95 -18.93 10.56 17.95
CA HIS A 95 -19.50 10.60 19.30
C HIS A 95 -18.88 11.74 20.12
N ILE A 96 -19.04 11.73 21.45
CA ILE A 96 -18.67 12.86 22.31
C ILE A 96 -17.16 13.07 22.36
N ASN A 97 -16.39 11.98 22.47
CA ASN A 97 -14.94 12.02 22.65
C ASN A 97 -14.15 11.23 21.59
N GLY A 98 -14.80 10.85 20.48
CA GLY A 98 -14.13 10.10 19.42
C GLY A 98 -15.07 9.57 18.34
N PHE A 99 -14.50 8.74 17.46
CA PHE A 99 -15.20 8.03 16.42
C PHE A 99 -15.39 6.56 16.76
N ARG A 100 -16.49 5.97 16.28
CA ARG A 100 -16.72 4.53 16.24
C ARG A 100 -16.97 4.09 14.82
N TYR A 101 -16.11 3.22 14.31
CA TYR A 101 -16.42 2.45 13.11
C TYR A 101 -17.11 1.15 13.51
N THR A 102 -18.22 0.83 12.84
CA THR A 102 -18.91 -0.45 12.97
C THR A 102 -18.96 -1.14 11.61
N SER A 103 -18.30 -2.29 11.50
CA SER A 103 -18.35 -3.17 10.33
C SER A 103 -19.76 -3.75 10.17
N LEU A 104 -20.15 -4.13 8.94
CA LEU A 104 -21.41 -4.84 8.69
C LEU A 104 -21.54 -6.16 9.49
N ARG A 105 -20.42 -6.77 9.90
CA ARG A 105 -20.41 -7.97 10.76
C ARG A 105 -20.56 -7.67 12.26
N GLY A 106 -20.48 -6.41 12.66
CA GLY A 106 -20.57 -5.99 14.07
C GLY A 106 -19.23 -5.74 14.76
N ASP A 107 -18.10 -5.89 14.06
CA ASP A 107 -16.78 -5.49 14.58
C ASP A 107 -16.74 -3.97 14.80
N ARG A 108 -16.16 -3.55 15.93
CA ARG A 108 -16.13 -2.14 16.35
C ARG A 108 -14.70 -1.66 16.53
N ILE A 109 -14.41 -0.47 16.02
CA ILE A 109 -13.12 0.21 16.19
C ILE A 109 -13.41 1.59 16.76
N ASP A 110 -12.79 1.90 17.89
CA ASP A 110 -12.94 3.18 18.57
C ASP A 110 -11.65 3.98 18.41
N VAL A 111 -11.78 5.25 18.00
CA VAL A 111 -10.65 6.18 17.85
C VAL A 111 -10.99 7.45 18.61
N LEU A 112 -10.25 7.76 19.66
CA LEU A 112 -10.50 8.94 20.49
C LEU A 112 -9.89 10.22 19.89
N TYR A 113 -10.56 11.36 20.07
CA TYR A 113 -10.08 12.65 19.58
C TYR A 113 -8.72 13.04 20.19
N ASN A 114 -8.51 12.80 21.49
CA ASN A 114 -7.28 13.15 22.18
C ASN A 114 -6.03 12.41 21.64
N ASN A 115 -6.22 11.21 21.10
CA ASN A 115 -5.17 10.35 20.58
C ASN A 115 -4.89 10.59 19.09
N ILE A 116 -5.72 11.34 18.39
CA ILE A 116 -5.42 11.72 17.01
C ILE A 116 -4.37 12.83 17.03
N LYS A 117 -3.26 12.60 16.32
CA LYS A 117 -2.23 13.61 16.10
C LYS A 117 -2.59 14.45 14.88
N HIS A 118 -2.89 13.79 13.77
CA HIS A 118 -3.33 14.43 12.53
C HIS A 118 -4.56 13.71 11.97
N ALA A 119 -5.53 14.49 11.53
CA ALA A 119 -6.70 14.02 10.81
C ALA A 119 -6.69 14.62 9.42
N PHE A 120 -6.75 13.77 8.40
CA PHE A 120 -6.75 14.21 7.01
C PHE A 120 -8.06 13.87 6.33
N PHE A 121 -8.56 14.81 5.55
CA PHE A 121 -9.62 14.56 4.59
C PHE A 121 -9.04 14.75 3.19
N GLN A 122 -9.05 13.69 2.38
CA GLN A 122 -8.64 13.76 0.99
C GLN A 122 -9.85 13.52 0.07
N PRO A 123 -10.25 14.53 -0.73
CA PRO A 123 -11.34 14.41 -1.70
C PRO A 123 -10.95 13.50 -2.87
N CYS A 124 -11.94 13.01 -3.63
CA CYS A 124 -11.71 12.18 -4.81
C CYS A 124 -11.41 12.96 -6.11
N ASP A 125 -10.78 14.14 -5.98
CA ASP A 125 -10.43 14.96 -7.14
C ASP A 125 -9.21 14.37 -7.85
N ASN A 126 -9.42 13.78 -9.03
CA ASN A 126 -8.43 13.02 -9.80
C ASN A 126 -7.89 11.77 -9.07
N GLU A 127 -8.60 11.29 -8.05
CA GLU A 127 -8.22 10.13 -7.25
C GLU A 127 -9.30 9.05 -7.35
N MET A 128 -8.87 7.78 -7.32
CA MET A 128 -9.78 6.63 -7.36
C MET A 128 -10.46 6.36 -6.02
N ILE A 129 -10.06 7.06 -4.96
CA ILE A 129 -10.62 6.89 -3.62
C ILE A 129 -10.85 8.25 -2.97
N ILE A 130 -11.89 8.32 -2.14
CA ILE A 130 -12.10 9.38 -1.14
C ILE A 130 -11.80 8.79 0.22
N LEU A 131 -11.11 9.53 1.09
CA LEU A 131 -10.63 8.97 2.37
C LEU A 131 -10.63 9.98 3.52
N LEU A 132 -10.74 9.43 4.72
CA LEU A 132 -10.41 10.05 5.99
C LEU A 132 -9.25 9.27 6.60
N HIS A 133 -8.14 9.93 6.90
CA HIS A 133 -6.98 9.31 7.53
C HIS A 133 -6.75 9.86 8.93
N PHE A 134 -6.46 8.99 9.89
CA PHE A 134 -6.12 9.35 11.25
C PHE A 134 -4.72 8.82 11.57
N HIS A 135 -3.79 9.76 11.75
CA HIS A 135 -2.47 9.47 12.31
C HIS A 135 -2.53 9.66 13.83
N LEU A 136 -2.21 8.62 14.58
CA LEU A 136 -2.38 8.58 16.04
C LEU A 136 -1.08 8.94 16.77
N LYS A 137 -1.22 9.58 17.94
CA LYS A 137 -0.10 9.83 18.87
C LYS A 137 0.43 8.52 19.41
N HIS A 138 -0.48 7.70 19.95
CA HIS A 138 -0.17 6.37 20.45
C HIS A 138 -0.82 5.30 19.57
N PRO A 139 -0.10 4.22 19.24
CA PRO A 139 -0.65 3.14 18.44
C PRO A 139 -1.77 2.43 19.19
N VAL A 140 -2.84 2.10 18.47
CA VAL A 140 -3.98 1.35 19.00
C VAL A 140 -3.79 -0.12 18.69
N LEU A 141 -4.08 -0.97 19.67
CA LEU A 141 -4.12 -2.42 19.47
C LEU A 141 -5.41 -2.79 18.73
N TRP A 142 -5.25 -3.49 17.62
CA TRP A 142 -6.37 -3.97 16.84
C TRP A 142 -6.08 -5.37 16.32
N GLY A 143 -6.89 -6.32 16.78
CA GLY A 143 -6.64 -7.74 16.54
C GLY A 143 -5.37 -8.15 17.29
N LYS A 144 -4.36 -8.57 16.55
CA LYS A 144 -3.05 -8.95 17.12
C LYS A 144 -1.97 -7.89 16.97
N LYS A 145 -2.18 -6.86 16.13
CA LYS A 145 -1.13 -5.89 15.76
C LYS A 145 -1.45 -4.50 16.29
N LYS A 146 -0.42 -3.70 16.45
CA LYS A 146 -0.51 -2.27 16.70
C LYS A 146 -0.58 -1.48 15.41
N TYR A 147 -1.45 -0.49 15.36
CA TYR A 147 -1.50 0.45 14.25
C TYR A 147 -1.47 1.88 14.76
N LYS A 148 -0.55 2.66 14.19
CA LYS A 148 -0.47 4.10 14.40
C LYS A 148 -1.35 4.87 13.41
N ASP A 149 -1.62 4.26 12.26
CA ASP A 149 -2.35 4.86 11.16
C ASP A 149 -3.62 4.06 10.88
N ILE A 150 -4.74 4.77 10.79
CA ILE A 150 -6.06 4.20 10.50
C ILE A 150 -6.73 5.06 9.43
N GLN A 151 -7.20 4.43 8.37
CA GLN A 151 -7.80 5.09 7.23
C GLN A 151 -9.18 4.49 6.93
N PHE A 152 -10.16 5.37 6.70
CA PHE A 152 -11.48 5.02 6.22
C PHE A 152 -11.66 5.56 4.82
N TYR A 153 -12.03 4.72 3.85
CA TYR A 153 -12.08 5.15 2.46
C TYR A 153 -13.23 4.51 1.68
N THR A 154 -13.65 5.17 0.61
CA THR A 154 -14.62 4.65 -0.36
C THR A 154 -13.98 4.72 -1.75
N GLU A 155 -14.15 3.66 -2.53
CA GLU A 155 -13.64 3.59 -3.91
C GLU A 155 -14.61 4.32 -4.84
N VAL A 156 -14.06 5.14 -5.72
CA VAL A 156 -14.78 6.02 -6.64
C VAL A 156 -14.33 5.68 -8.06
N GLY A 157 -15.29 5.18 -8.85
CA GLY A 157 -15.06 4.74 -10.22
C GLY A 157 -15.20 3.23 -10.38
N GLU A 158 -15.72 2.82 -11.53
CA GLU A 158 -15.80 1.43 -11.97
C GLU A 158 -14.73 1.26 -13.06
N ILE A 159 -13.83 0.29 -12.92
CA ILE A 159 -12.92 -0.07 -14.03
C ILE A 159 -13.80 -0.79 -15.06
N THR A 160 -14.42 -0.03 -15.97
CA THR A 160 -15.20 -0.60 -17.07
C THR A 160 -14.26 -1.15 -18.12
N THR A 161 -13.62 -2.30 -17.85
CA THR A 161 -12.93 -3.08 -18.88
C THR A 161 -13.95 -3.84 -19.72
N ASP A 162 -14.75 -3.13 -20.49
CA ASP A 162 -15.46 -3.69 -21.64
C ASP A 162 -14.77 -3.19 -22.91
N LEU A 163 -13.66 -3.87 -23.28
CA LEU A 163 -12.97 -3.73 -24.57
C LEU A 163 -13.79 -4.38 -25.70
N GLY A 164 -15.10 -4.11 -25.75
CA GLY A 164 -16.09 -4.72 -26.63
C GLY A 164 -16.46 -3.85 -27.83
N LYS A 165 -15.66 -3.94 -28.90
CA LYS A 165 -15.96 -3.63 -30.32
C LYS A 165 -17.36 -3.05 -30.69
N TYR A 166 -17.70 -1.80 -30.34
CA TYR A 166 -18.81 -1.07 -30.97
C TYR A 166 -18.50 0.43 -31.06
N HIS A 167 -17.95 0.87 -32.20
CA HIS A 167 -17.23 2.14 -32.30
C HIS A 167 -18.01 3.33 -32.89
N HIS A 168 -19.33 3.22 -33.14
CA HIS A 168 -20.05 4.25 -33.91
C HIS A 168 -21.42 4.69 -33.36
N MET A 169 -21.77 4.34 -32.12
CA MET A 169 -23.05 4.80 -31.52
C MET A 169 -22.95 5.12 -30.01
N GLN A 170 -21.73 5.30 -29.49
CA GLN A 170 -21.46 5.41 -28.05
C GLN A 170 -21.23 6.83 -27.54
N ASP A 171 -20.89 7.81 -28.39
CA ASP A 171 -20.53 9.17 -27.95
C ASP A 171 -21.60 9.85 -27.06
N ARG A 172 -22.89 9.51 -27.25
CA ARG A 172 -23.99 10.06 -26.43
C ARG A 172 -24.15 9.39 -25.07
N ASP A 173 -23.80 8.12 -24.98
CA ASP A 173 -23.84 7.34 -23.75
C ASP A 173 -22.54 7.54 -22.94
N ASP A 174 -21.42 7.73 -23.62
CA ASP A 174 -20.12 8.04 -23.01
C ASP A 174 -20.14 9.40 -22.32
N VAL A 175 -20.71 10.44 -22.96
CA VAL A 175 -20.88 11.76 -22.34
C VAL A 175 -21.84 11.71 -21.13
N GLN A 176 -22.88 10.87 -21.19
CA GLN A 176 -23.79 10.70 -20.05
C GLN A 176 -23.13 9.95 -18.90
N SER A 177 -22.36 8.90 -19.19
CA SER A 177 -21.59 8.14 -18.21
C SER A 177 -20.57 9.04 -17.50
N GLU A 178 -19.83 9.85 -18.26
CA GLU A 178 -18.87 10.81 -17.70
C GLU A 178 -19.55 11.87 -16.83
N GLN A 179 -20.72 12.37 -17.24
CA GLN A 179 -21.51 13.30 -16.42
C GLN A 179 -21.99 12.66 -15.12
N MET A 180 -22.50 11.43 -15.17
CA MET A 180 -22.93 10.70 -13.97
C MET A 180 -21.77 10.45 -13.00
N GLU A 181 -20.59 10.12 -13.52
CA GLU A 181 -19.38 9.91 -12.72
C GLU A 181 -18.93 11.22 -12.03
N ARG A 182 -18.93 12.34 -12.76
CA ARG A 182 -18.62 13.67 -12.20
C ARG A 182 -19.64 14.10 -11.13
N GLU A 183 -20.92 13.85 -11.35
CA GLU A 183 -21.97 14.13 -10.36
C GLU A 183 -21.84 13.25 -9.12
N MET A 184 -21.50 11.97 -9.30
CA MET A 184 -21.24 11.04 -8.20
C MET A 184 -20.03 11.49 -7.37
N ARG A 185 -18.91 11.85 -8.01
CA ARG A 185 -17.72 12.42 -7.34
C ARG A 185 -18.08 13.66 -6.51
N ARG A 186 -18.79 14.62 -7.13
CA ARG A 186 -19.22 15.85 -6.46
C ARG A 186 -20.10 15.55 -5.23
N LYS A 187 -21.03 14.62 -5.36
CA LYS A 187 -21.94 14.22 -4.27
C LYS A 187 -21.19 13.51 -3.14
N LEU A 188 -20.21 12.68 -3.46
CA LEU A 188 -19.35 12.02 -2.45
C LEU A 188 -18.50 13.03 -1.70
N ASN A 189 -17.78 13.91 -2.41
CA ASN A 189 -17.01 15.01 -1.81
C ASN A 189 -17.89 15.87 -0.90
N GLN A 190 -19.08 16.26 -1.35
CA GLN A 190 -20.01 17.04 -0.54
C GLN A 190 -20.50 16.27 0.71
N THR A 191 -20.70 14.96 0.60
CA THR A 191 -21.14 14.14 1.73
C THR A 191 -20.06 14.02 2.80
N PHE A 192 -18.80 13.84 2.40
CA PHE A 192 -17.66 13.78 3.31
C PHE A 192 -17.35 15.15 3.92
N GLN A 193 -17.38 16.22 3.13
CA GLN A 193 -17.20 17.58 3.64
C GLN A 193 -18.27 17.91 4.69
N ASN A 194 -19.54 17.63 4.40
CA ASN A 194 -20.63 17.82 5.35
C ASN A 194 -20.46 17.00 6.64
N PHE A 195 -19.83 15.82 6.56
CA PHE A 195 -19.50 15.04 7.75
C PHE A 195 -18.39 15.73 8.55
N CYS A 196 -17.30 16.14 7.91
CA CYS A 196 -16.19 16.85 8.55
C CYS A 196 -16.69 18.12 9.25
N ASP A 197 -17.44 18.96 8.55
CA ASP A 197 -18.00 20.21 9.09
C ASP A 197 -18.89 19.98 10.32
N LYS A 198 -19.66 18.88 10.35
CA LYS A 198 -20.49 18.54 11.50
C LYS A 198 -19.67 18.05 12.68
N VAL A 199 -18.58 17.32 12.43
CA VAL A 199 -17.66 16.88 13.48
C VAL A 199 -16.97 18.08 14.11
N VAL A 200 -16.43 18.99 13.29
CA VAL A 200 -15.79 20.25 13.73
C VAL A 200 -16.76 21.09 14.60
N LYS A 201 -18.01 21.23 14.15
CA LYS A 201 -19.06 21.91 14.94
C LYS A 201 -19.39 21.20 16.25
N GLN A 202 -19.38 19.86 16.28
CA GLN A 202 -19.68 19.09 17.48
C GLN A 202 -18.54 19.16 18.51
N THR A 203 -17.30 19.29 18.04
CA THR A 203 -16.10 19.45 18.88
C THR A 203 -15.83 20.89 19.28
N ASN A 204 -16.68 21.85 18.89
CA ASN A 204 -16.48 23.29 19.09
C ASN A 204 -15.10 23.75 18.59
N ASP A 205 -14.75 23.38 17.35
CA ASP A 205 -13.49 23.75 16.68
C ASP A 205 -12.21 23.24 17.38
N GLN A 206 -12.33 22.30 18.33
CA GLN A 206 -11.17 21.66 18.97
C GLN A 206 -10.52 20.57 18.12
N PHE A 207 -11.22 20.12 17.08
CA PHE A 207 -10.77 19.06 16.18
C PHE A 207 -11.06 19.50 14.76
N ASP A 208 -10.03 19.45 13.91
CA ASP A 208 -10.10 19.87 12.51
C ASP A 208 -9.51 18.80 11.59
N PHE A 209 -9.93 18.82 10.32
CA PHE A 209 -9.42 17.94 9.27
C PHE A 209 -8.54 18.76 8.31
N ASP A 210 -7.28 18.36 8.18
CA ASP A 210 -6.35 18.95 7.23
C ASP A 210 -6.59 18.37 5.83
N CYS A 211 -6.52 19.20 4.80
CA CYS A 211 -6.77 18.78 3.41
C CYS A 211 -5.49 18.94 2.59
N PRO A 212 -5.03 17.89 1.87
CA PRO A 212 -3.85 18.01 1.02
C PRO A 212 -4.03 19.02 -0.11
N PHE A 213 -3.00 19.84 -0.34
CA PHE A 213 -2.94 20.79 -1.43
C PHE A 213 -2.52 20.08 -2.72
N SER A 214 -3.51 19.69 -3.53
CA SER A 214 -3.26 18.96 -4.79
C SER A 214 -2.37 19.71 -5.78
N GLU A 215 -2.39 21.06 -5.78
CA GLU A 215 -1.60 21.89 -6.69
C GLU A 215 -0.09 21.90 -6.36
N LEU A 216 0.26 21.69 -5.10
CA LEU A 216 1.63 21.61 -4.62
C LEU A 216 2.17 20.17 -4.59
N GLY A 217 1.40 19.22 -5.14
CA GLY A 217 1.78 17.81 -5.16
C GLY A 217 2.94 17.53 -6.12
N PHE A 218 3.84 16.64 -5.71
CA PHE A 218 4.94 16.17 -6.55
C PHE A 218 5.11 14.65 -6.46
N LEU A 219 5.65 14.05 -7.51
CA LEU A 219 5.93 12.62 -7.55
C LEU A 219 7.22 12.29 -6.79
N GLY A 220 7.20 11.18 -6.06
CA GLY A 220 8.39 10.65 -5.38
C GLY A 220 8.17 9.22 -4.87
N VAL A 221 9.25 8.59 -4.45
CA VAL A 221 9.29 7.20 -3.97
C VAL A 221 9.68 7.19 -2.48
N PRO A 222 8.72 7.35 -1.56
CA PRO A 222 8.97 7.25 -0.12
C PRO A 222 9.19 5.80 0.36
N HIS A 223 8.64 4.84 -0.40
CA HIS A 223 8.70 3.42 -0.08
C HIS A 223 9.27 2.63 -1.26
N ARG A 224 8.44 1.89 -2.01
CA ARG A 224 8.86 1.07 -3.16
C ARG A 224 8.26 1.50 -4.49
N SER A 225 7.17 2.26 -4.46
CA SER A 225 6.43 2.75 -5.62
C SER A 225 6.53 4.26 -5.72
N SER A 226 6.48 4.77 -6.95
CA SER A 226 6.31 6.20 -7.21
C SER A 226 4.87 6.58 -6.91
N CYS A 227 4.70 7.54 -6.01
CA CYS A 227 3.40 8.00 -5.54
C CYS A 227 3.39 9.54 -5.51
N MET A 228 2.19 10.12 -5.55
CA MET A 228 2.01 11.56 -5.43
C MET A 228 2.05 11.98 -3.95
N LEU A 229 3.07 12.74 -3.59
CA LEU A 229 3.21 13.36 -2.27
C LEU A 229 2.56 14.74 -2.31
N LYS A 230 1.69 15.02 -1.35
CA LYS A 230 0.94 16.28 -1.28
C LYS A 230 1.23 16.95 0.07
N PRO A 231 1.65 18.22 0.08
CA PRO A 231 1.74 18.95 1.32
C PRO A 231 0.34 19.29 1.83
N THR A 232 0.24 19.46 3.13
CA THR A 232 -0.95 19.91 3.88
C THR A 232 -0.53 21.14 4.70
N SER A 233 -1.41 21.65 5.56
CA SER A 233 -1.09 22.81 6.39
C SER A 233 0.07 22.53 7.36
N SER A 234 0.24 21.28 7.80
CA SER A 234 1.20 20.90 8.85
C SER A 234 2.08 19.69 8.53
N CYS A 235 1.79 18.98 7.43
CA CYS A 235 2.42 17.70 7.09
C CYS A 235 2.71 17.56 5.59
N LEU A 236 3.68 16.71 5.24
CA LEU A 236 3.78 16.13 3.90
C LEU A 236 3.22 14.71 3.93
N VAL A 237 2.27 14.41 3.03
CA VAL A 237 1.53 13.14 3.09
C VAL A 237 1.43 12.42 1.74
N ASN A 238 1.40 11.09 1.80
CA ASN A 238 0.77 10.22 0.82
C ASN A 238 -0.20 9.29 1.55
N LEU A 239 -1.49 9.40 1.22
CA LEU A 239 -2.58 8.64 1.88
C LEU A 239 -3.30 7.70 0.91
N THR A 240 -2.97 7.76 -0.38
CA THR A 240 -3.63 6.98 -1.44
C THR A 240 -3.15 5.53 -1.42
N GLU A 241 -1.85 5.35 -1.23
CA GLU A 241 -1.20 4.04 -1.17
C GLU A 241 -1.04 3.58 0.29
N TRP A 242 -0.86 2.27 0.45
CA TRP A 242 -0.62 1.67 1.76
C TRP A 242 0.70 0.87 1.72
N PRO A 243 1.64 1.10 2.64
CA PRO A 243 1.54 1.94 3.84
C PRO A 243 1.53 3.45 3.55
N PRO A 244 0.87 4.26 4.40
CA PRO A 244 0.81 5.70 4.23
C PRO A 244 2.15 6.34 4.60
N PHE A 245 2.48 7.44 3.93
CA PHE A 245 3.65 8.25 4.24
C PHE A 245 3.20 9.56 4.89
N ILE A 246 3.70 9.88 6.09
CA ILE A 246 3.31 11.08 6.83
C ILE A 246 4.55 11.64 7.55
N VAL A 247 4.90 12.87 7.19
CA VAL A 247 5.95 13.67 7.84
C VAL A 247 5.29 14.89 8.46
N THR A 248 5.41 15.04 9.78
CA THR A 248 4.97 16.27 10.48
C THR A 248 6.06 17.32 10.36
N LEU A 249 5.77 18.47 9.74
CA LEU A 249 6.77 19.49 9.42
C LEU A 249 7.39 20.09 10.70
N ASP A 250 6.62 20.26 11.76
CA ASP A 250 7.11 20.80 13.04
C ASP A 250 8.11 19.86 13.76
N GLU A 251 8.15 18.57 13.39
CA GLU A 251 9.13 17.62 13.94
C GLU A 251 10.41 17.53 13.11
N VAL A 252 10.47 18.22 11.96
CA VAL A 252 11.64 18.26 11.08
C VAL A 252 12.61 19.33 11.58
N GLU A 253 13.88 18.96 11.68
CA GLU A 253 14.99 19.87 11.99
C GLU A 253 15.50 20.53 10.72
N LEU A 254 15.83 19.72 9.71
CA LEU A 254 16.28 20.17 8.40
C LEU A 254 15.97 19.15 7.30
N VAL A 255 16.02 19.62 6.06
CA VAL A 255 15.89 18.79 4.86
C VAL A 255 17.20 18.79 4.09
N HIS A 256 17.68 17.63 3.67
CA HIS A 256 18.86 17.53 2.81
C HIS A 256 18.46 16.97 1.44
N PHE A 257 18.81 17.67 0.37
CA PHE A 257 18.65 17.18 -0.99
C PHE A 257 19.92 16.46 -1.44
N GLU A 258 19.79 15.19 -1.78
CA GLU A 258 20.89 14.41 -2.34
C GLU A 258 20.76 14.29 -3.85
N ARG A 259 21.88 14.03 -4.52
CA ARG A 259 21.93 13.79 -5.97
C ARG A 259 21.41 14.98 -6.78
N VAL A 260 21.55 16.19 -6.25
CA VAL A 260 21.23 17.43 -6.98
C VAL A 260 22.38 17.73 -7.93
N SER A 261 22.24 17.33 -9.19
CA SER A 261 23.22 17.58 -10.24
C SER A 261 22.53 17.78 -11.58
N PHE A 262 23.07 18.67 -12.42
CA PHE A 262 22.54 18.94 -13.77
C PHE A 262 22.53 17.72 -14.69
N GLN A 263 23.36 16.71 -14.41
CA GLN A 263 23.42 15.48 -15.19
C GLN A 263 22.31 14.48 -14.82
N LEU A 264 21.74 14.61 -13.63
CA LEU A 264 20.73 13.68 -13.10
C LEU A 264 19.33 14.22 -13.38
N LYS A 265 18.41 13.31 -13.72
CA LYS A 265 17.01 13.65 -13.97
C LYS A 265 16.17 13.71 -12.70
N ASN A 266 16.64 13.04 -11.65
CA ASN A 266 15.96 12.90 -10.38
C ASN A 266 16.94 13.18 -9.24
N PHE A 267 16.41 13.70 -8.14
CA PHE A 267 17.10 13.92 -6.88
C PHE A 267 16.38 13.18 -5.75
N ASP A 268 17.02 13.07 -4.59
CA ASP A 268 16.39 12.54 -3.38
C ASP A 268 16.27 13.62 -2.31
N MET A 269 15.30 13.45 -1.43
CA MET A 269 15.04 14.37 -0.33
C MET A 269 15.00 13.60 0.98
N VAL A 270 15.78 14.06 1.96
CA VAL A 270 15.90 13.42 3.27
C VAL A 270 15.39 14.36 4.35
N PHE A 271 14.43 13.87 5.14
CA PHE A 271 13.93 14.54 6.32
C PHE A 271 14.70 14.08 7.55
N ILE A 272 15.36 15.03 8.22
CA ILE A 272 16.01 14.84 9.51
C ILE A 272 15.11 15.42 10.58
N PHE A 273 14.84 14.63 11.63
CA PHE A 273 13.93 15.01 12.69
C PHE A 273 14.67 15.66 13.85
N LYS A 274 13.96 16.50 14.62
CA LYS A 274 14.45 17.12 15.87
C LYS A 274 14.82 16.08 16.92
N ASP A 275 14.11 14.95 16.95
CA ASP A 275 14.47 13.78 17.75
C ASP A 275 15.45 12.90 16.98
N TYR A 276 16.73 12.96 17.33
CA TYR A 276 17.79 12.21 16.63
C TYR A 276 17.72 10.69 16.83
N ASN A 277 16.95 10.19 17.80
CA ASN A 277 16.68 8.75 17.92
C ASN A 277 15.69 8.25 16.86
N ARG A 278 14.92 9.16 16.25
CA ARG A 278 14.00 8.82 15.17
C ARG A 278 14.79 8.67 13.88
N LYS A 279 14.61 7.53 13.21
CA LYS A 279 15.18 7.27 11.88
C LYS A 279 14.74 8.35 10.89
N THR A 280 15.67 8.82 10.08
CA THR A 280 15.41 9.73 8.96
C THR A 280 14.44 9.09 7.97
N GLN A 281 13.66 9.93 7.28
CA GLN A 281 12.75 9.50 6.23
C GLN A 281 13.22 10.06 4.90
N MET A 282 13.26 9.21 3.87
CA MET A 282 13.73 9.58 2.54
C MET A 282 12.59 9.51 1.53
N VAL A 283 12.58 10.44 0.60
CA VAL A 283 11.78 10.40 -0.61
C VAL A 283 12.74 10.34 -1.78
N GLN A 284 12.71 9.22 -2.51
CA GLN A 284 13.64 8.98 -3.61
C GLN A 284 13.02 9.36 -4.97
N GLN A 285 13.88 9.52 -5.97
CA GLN A 285 13.50 9.67 -7.38
C GLN A 285 12.51 10.82 -7.64
N ILE A 286 12.68 11.95 -6.97
CA ILE A 286 11.88 13.16 -7.24
C ILE A 286 12.36 13.78 -8.55
N PRO A 287 11.47 14.07 -9.52
CA PRO A 287 11.87 14.71 -10.77
C PRO A 287 12.50 16.08 -10.55
N MET A 288 13.61 16.38 -11.24
CA MET A 288 14.28 17.69 -11.14
C MET A 288 13.37 18.88 -11.51
N SER A 289 12.33 18.66 -12.33
CA SER A 289 11.32 19.67 -12.64
C SER A 289 10.57 20.19 -11.41
N SER A 290 10.51 19.40 -10.34
CA SER A 290 9.82 19.75 -9.10
C SER A 290 10.75 20.35 -8.05
N LEU A 291 12.06 20.45 -8.31
CA LEU A 291 13.05 20.93 -7.33
C LEU A 291 12.73 22.34 -6.82
N ASP A 292 12.49 23.28 -7.75
CA ASP A 292 12.21 24.67 -7.39
C ASP A 292 10.90 24.81 -6.61
N GLY A 293 9.85 24.07 -7.01
CA GLY A 293 8.57 24.05 -6.30
C GLY A 293 8.69 23.46 -4.89
N VAL A 294 9.49 22.41 -4.71
CA VAL A 294 9.76 21.83 -3.38
C VAL A 294 10.56 22.81 -2.51
N LYS A 295 11.58 23.48 -3.06
CA LYS A 295 12.35 24.52 -2.34
C LYS A 295 11.47 25.70 -1.90
N GLU A 296 10.61 26.20 -2.78
CA GLU A 296 9.66 27.29 -2.46
C GLU A 296 8.68 26.86 -1.35
N TRP A 297 8.17 25.63 -1.42
CA TRP A 297 7.32 25.07 -0.37
C TRP A 297 8.04 24.95 0.98
N LEU A 298 9.29 24.45 1.01
CA LEU A 298 10.09 24.36 2.24
C LEU A 298 10.36 25.75 2.85
N ASN A 299 10.67 26.74 2.00
CA ASN A 299 10.84 28.13 2.44
C ASN A 299 9.56 28.71 3.05
N THR A 300 8.40 28.43 2.45
CA THR A 300 7.10 28.88 2.97
C THR A 300 6.73 28.19 4.29
N SER A 301 7.29 27.00 4.53
CA SER A 301 7.08 26.21 5.73
C SER A 301 8.14 26.45 6.82
N ASP A 302 9.01 27.47 6.65
CA ASP A 302 10.14 27.80 7.54
C ASP A 302 11.11 26.64 7.79
N LEU A 303 11.26 25.73 6.82
CA LEU A 303 12.18 24.60 6.91
C LEU A 303 13.49 24.90 6.19
N ARG A 304 14.60 24.78 6.94
CA ARG A 304 15.95 24.93 6.38
C ARG A 304 16.28 23.71 5.54
N TYR A 305 16.90 23.96 4.38
CA TYR A 305 17.40 22.89 3.53
C TYR A 305 18.86 23.09 3.12
N THR A 306 19.51 21.98 2.79
CA THR A 306 20.86 21.90 2.22
C THR A 306 20.81 21.03 0.96
N GLU A 307 21.82 21.13 0.09
CA GLU A 307 21.91 20.36 -1.14
C GLU A 307 23.30 19.75 -1.30
N GLY A 308 23.36 18.54 -1.85
CA GLY A 308 24.59 17.81 -2.10
C GLY A 308 24.46 16.91 -3.32
N ILE A 309 25.61 16.60 -3.94
CA ILE A 309 25.68 15.70 -5.10
C ILE A 309 25.73 14.24 -4.65
N GLN A 310 26.37 13.97 -3.51
CA GLN A 310 26.57 12.62 -2.98
C GLN A 310 25.38 12.15 -2.15
N SER A 311 25.16 10.84 -2.11
CA SER A 311 24.23 10.22 -1.16
C SER A 311 24.97 9.82 0.11
N LEU A 312 24.42 10.20 1.27
CA LEU A 312 25.08 10.06 2.56
C LEU A 312 24.57 8.84 3.34
N ASN A 313 25.43 8.27 4.19
CA ASN A 313 25.04 7.18 5.07
C ASN A 313 24.41 7.73 6.37
N TRP A 314 23.13 8.09 6.29
CA TRP A 314 22.36 8.63 7.43
C TRP A 314 22.38 7.76 8.68
N PRO A 315 22.23 6.41 8.63
CA PRO A 315 22.34 5.59 9.83
C PRO A 315 23.66 5.76 10.59
N LYS A 316 24.78 5.91 9.88
CA LYS A 316 26.08 6.16 10.51
C LYS A 316 26.17 7.56 11.09
N ILE A 317 25.72 8.58 10.33
CA ILE A 317 25.74 9.99 10.75
C ILE A 317 24.86 10.19 12.01
N MET A 318 23.61 9.73 11.97
CA MET A 318 22.68 9.86 13.09
C MET A 318 23.18 9.13 14.33
N LYS A 319 23.91 8.02 14.18
CA LYS A 319 24.53 7.32 15.30
C LYS A 319 25.63 8.17 15.94
N THR A 320 26.54 8.74 15.16
CA THR A 320 27.57 9.65 15.66
C THR A 320 26.96 10.84 16.42
N ILE A 321 25.90 11.44 15.87
CA ILE A 321 25.18 12.56 16.50
C ILE A 321 24.50 12.13 17.81
N THR A 322 23.94 10.92 17.87
CA THR A 322 23.25 10.42 19.06
C THR A 322 24.25 10.02 20.16
N ASP A 323 25.45 9.57 19.78
CA ASP A 323 26.51 9.18 20.71
C ASP A 323 27.13 10.40 21.42
N ASP A 324 27.37 11.52 20.71
CA ASP A 324 27.79 12.80 21.31
C ASP A 324 27.15 14.02 20.61
N PRO A 325 25.99 14.50 21.11
CA PRO A 325 25.33 15.68 20.55
C PRO A 325 26.09 16.99 20.80
N GLU A 326 26.84 17.11 21.90
CA GLU A 326 27.49 18.36 22.29
C GLU A 326 28.68 18.65 21.38
N GLU A 327 29.55 17.65 21.16
CA GLU A 327 30.69 17.75 20.24
C GLU A 327 30.25 18.08 18.81
N PHE A 328 29.12 17.51 18.37
CA PHE A 328 28.56 17.79 17.05
C PHE A 328 28.25 19.28 16.85
N PHE A 329 27.59 19.92 17.82
CA PHE A 329 27.28 21.35 17.71
C PHE A 329 28.50 22.25 17.91
N GLU A 330 29.49 21.85 18.71
CA GLU A 330 30.76 22.58 18.83
C GLU A 330 31.59 22.56 17.54
N THR A 331 31.52 21.45 16.78
CA THR A 331 32.24 21.27 15.51
C THR A 331 31.54 21.93 14.32
N GLY A 332 30.49 22.73 14.55
CA GLY A 332 29.75 23.43 13.50
C GLY A 332 28.49 22.72 13.01
N GLY A 333 28.05 21.65 13.70
CA GLY A 333 26.75 21.01 13.52
C GLY A 333 26.48 20.62 12.08
N TRP A 334 25.39 21.13 11.51
CA TRP A 334 24.94 20.79 10.15
C TRP A 334 25.71 21.48 9.01
N ASN A 335 26.77 22.24 9.31
CA ASN A 335 27.55 22.95 8.28
C ASN A 335 28.31 22.01 7.34
N PHE A 336 28.62 20.77 7.76
CA PHE A 336 29.26 19.78 6.87
C PHE A 336 28.38 19.35 5.68
N LEU A 337 27.08 19.65 5.72
CA LEU A 337 26.15 19.42 4.60
C LEU A 337 26.14 20.58 3.59
N GLY A 338 26.80 21.69 3.91
CA GLY A 338 26.90 22.86 3.04
C GLY A 338 27.96 22.66 1.95
N ALA A 339 27.76 23.31 0.81
CA ALA A 339 28.64 23.23 -0.37
C ALA A 339 30.09 23.69 -0.16
N ASP A 340 30.43 24.21 1.02
CA ASP A 340 31.79 24.67 1.38
C ASP A 340 32.71 23.52 1.84
N SER A 341 32.19 22.32 2.13
CA SER A 341 33.05 21.18 2.52
C SER A 341 33.80 20.53 1.35
N ASP A 342 33.41 20.84 0.11
CA ASP A 342 34.10 20.39 -1.11
C ASP A 342 35.04 21.48 -1.69
N GLN A 343 35.24 22.59 -0.96
CA GLN A 343 36.05 23.73 -1.38
C GLN A 343 37.11 24.10 -0.33
N GLU A 344 37.73 23.09 0.29
CA GLU A 344 39.02 23.25 0.99
C GLU A 344 40.13 22.72 0.08
N ASP A 345 40.77 23.65 -0.66
CA ASP A 345 42.15 23.64 -1.14
C ASP A 345 42.75 22.27 -1.55
N GLU A 346 42.51 21.83 -2.79
CA GLU A 346 43.56 21.12 -3.53
C GLU A 346 44.56 22.16 -4.05
N PRO A 347 45.81 22.20 -3.56
CA PRO A 347 46.83 22.99 -4.22
C PRO A 347 47.09 22.39 -5.61
N GLU A 348 46.81 23.17 -6.64
CA GLU A 348 47.34 23.01 -7.99
C GLU A 348 48.87 22.95 -7.94
N ASP A 349 49.44 21.75 -7.83
CA ASP A 349 50.84 21.53 -8.22
C ASP A 349 50.88 21.31 -9.74
N GLU A 350 51.03 22.42 -10.46
CA GLU A 350 51.54 22.46 -11.82
C GLU A 350 52.92 21.80 -11.89
N SER A 351 53.01 20.63 -12.53
CA SER A 351 54.27 20.21 -13.15
C SER A 351 53.99 19.59 -14.51
N GLU A 352 54.13 20.42 -15.54
CA GLU A 352 54.27 20.02 -16.92
C GLU A 352 55.48 19.09 -17.10
N SER A 353 55.28 17.98 -17.82
CA SER A 353 56.31 17.44 -18.69
C SER A 353 55.67 16.48 -19.70
N GLU A 354 55.42 17.01 -20.90
CA GLU A 354 55.21 16.22 -22.12
C GLU A 354 56.53 15.55 -22.51
N GLU A 355 56.52 14.24 -22.79
CA GLU A 355 57.48 13.68 -23.75
C GLU A 355 56.90 12.42 -24.41
N ALA A 356 56.52 12.59 -25.67
CA ALA A 356 56.08 11.55 -26.57
C ALA A 356 57.30 10.84 -27.21
N TYR A 357 57.42 9.52 -27.05
CA TYR A 357 58.12 8.67 -28.02
C TYR A 357 57.74 7.18 -27.92
N SER A 358 57.57 6.55 -29.09
CA SER A 358 57.26 5.14 -29.37
C SER A 358 57.80 4.85 -30.79
N PRO A 359 57.96 3.61 -31.31
CA PRO A 359 58.45 2.31 -30.79
C PRO A 359 59.44 1.60 -31.77
N SER A 360 60.08 0.49 -31.36
CA SER A 360 60.46 -0.74 -32.13
C SER A 360 61.62 -1.46 -31.42
N GLU A 361 61.90 -2.76 -31.45
CA GLU A 361 61.43 -4.05 -31.99
C GLU A 361 62.27 -5.08 -31.16
N SER A 362 61.85 -6.30 -30.80
CA SER A 362 61.71 -7.44 -31.70
C SER A 362 61.32 -8.72 -30.93
N GLU A 363 60.36 -9.44 -31.52
CA GLU A 363 60.20 -10.91 -31.59
C GLU A 363 59.99 -11.76 -30.32
N SER A 364 58.79 -12.33 -30.18
CA SER A 364 58.47 -13.63 -30.81
C SER A 364 57.08 -14.16 -30.39
N GLY A 365 56.26 -14.56 -31.38
CA GLY A 365 55.33 -15.68 -31.26
C GLY A 365 53.83 -15.39 -31.09
N GLU A 366 53.14 -15.16 -32.22
CA GLU A 366 51.71 -15.45 -32.48
C GLU A 366 51.44 -16.96 -32.25
N ASP A 367 50.26 -17.53 -31.98
CA ASP A 367 48.84 -17.18 -31.99
C ASP A 367 48.17 -18.15 -30.97
N GLU A 368 46.93 -17.89 -30.53
CA GLU A 368 45.81 -18.85 -30.59
C GLU A 368 44.55 -18.26 -29.91
N SER A 369 43.45 -18.52 -30.60
CA SER A 369 42.10 -17.97 -30.52
C SER A 369 41.21 -18.60 -29.44
N ASP A 370 40.10 -17.89 -29.17
CA ASP A 370 38.93 -18.26 -28.35
C ASP A 370 38.46 -19.71 -28.47
N GLU A 371 38.05 -20.32 -27.35
CA GLU A 371 36.64 -20.67 -27.06
C GLU A 371 36.52 -21.39 -25.69
N ASP A 372 35.31 -21.27 -25.11
CA ASP A 372 34.74 -21.83 -23.88
C ASP A 372 35.40 -23.09 -23.27
N GLU A 373 35.41 -23.17 -21.93
CA GLU A 373 34.74 -24.25 -21.17
C GLU A 373 34.63 -23.90 -19.67
N SER A 374 33.40 -23.94 -19.19
CA SER A 374 32.97 -23.90 -17.78
C SER A 374 33.23 -25.24 -17.11
N GLU A 375 33.79 -25.26 -15.89
CA GLU A 375 33.51 -26.12 -14.70
C GLU A 375 34.40 -25.59 -13.55
N GLY A 376 33.90 -25.14 -12.39
CA GLY A 376 33.37 -25.97 -11.30
C GLY A 376 34.31 -25.90 -10.08
N GLU A 377 33.90 -25.24 -8.98
CA GLU A 377 33.76 -25.82 -7.64
C GLU A 377 33.71 -24.78 -6.48
N ALA A 378 32.57 -24.85 -5.79
CA ALA A 378 32.22 -24.55 -4.40
C ALA A 378 33.08 -23.62 -3.53
N THR A 379 32.47 -22.51 -3.11
CA THR A 379 32.54 -22.03 -1.72
C THR A 379 31.18 -21.50 -1.26
N SER A 380 30.92 -21.77 0.01
CA SER A 380 29.67 -21.69 0.75
C SER A 380 29.38 -20.29 1.29
N GLU A 381 28.17 -19.78 1.04
CA GLU A 381 27.61 -18.65 1.78
C GLU A 381 26.19 -18.96 2.25
N ASP A 382 26.01 -18.80 3.56
CA ASP A 382 24.75 -18.79 4.30
C ASP A 382 23.77 -17.79 3.67
N SER A 383 22.54 -18.24 3.41
CA SER A 383 21.40 -17.35 3.24
C SER A 383 20.16 -18.04 3.79
N ASP A 384 19.80 -17.58 4.99
CA ASP A 384 18.57 -17.86 5.71
C ASP A 384 17.35 -17.36 4.92
N GLU A 385 16.69 -18.27 4.21
CA GLU A 385 15.35 -18.04 3.67
C GLU A 385 14.39 -19.11 4.23
N GLU A 386 13.90 -18.85 5.44
CA GLU A 386 12.87 -19.65 6.12
C GLU A 386 11.51 -19.45 5.42
N GLY A 387 11.25 -20.28 4.41
CA GLY A 387 9.93 -20.51 3.83
C GLY A 387 9.00 -21.15 4.86
N SER A 388 8.12 -20.35 5.45
CA SER A 388 7.05 -20.79 6.33
C SER A 388 6.00 -21.60 5.56
N LEU A 389 6.18 -22.92 5.57
CA LEU A 389 5.15 -23.93 5.32
C LEU A 389 4.04 -23.81 6.38
N ASP A 390 2.90 -23.22 5.99
CA ASP A 390 1.62 -23.36 6.69
C ASP A 390 0.48 -23.41 5.67
N SER A 391 0.16 -24.63 5.23
CA SER A 391 -1.09 -24.92 4.52
C SER A 391 -1.64 -26.21 5.09
N ASP A 392 -2.51 -26.06 6.08
CA ASP A 392 -3.33 -27.12 6.66
C ASP A 392 -4.54 -27.41 5.75
N GLU A 393 -5.06 -28.61 5.93
CA GLU A 393 -5.87 -29.39 5.00
C GLU A 393 -7.24 -28.80 4.62
N SER A 394 -7.52 -28.80 3.32
CA SER A 394 -8.86 -29.10 2.82
C SER A 394 -8.66 -30.19 1.78
N GLU A 395 -9.14 -31.40 2.06
CA GLU A 395 -9.14 -32.54 1.14
C GLU A 395 -9.75 -32.11 -0.20
N GLY A 396 -8.87 -31.79 -1.15
CA GLY A 396 -9.23 -31.56 -2.54
C GLY A 396 -9.52 -32.92 -3.17
N LYS A 397 -10.64 -33.01 -3.89
CA LYS A 397 -10.97 -34.18 -4.71
C LYS A 397 -9.77 -34.52 -5.60
N ASP A 398 -9.38 -35.79 -5.63
CA ASP A 398 -8.27 -36.26 -6.46
C ASP A 398 -8.59 -36.01 -7.94
N TRP A 399 -7.57 -35.84 -8.78
CA TRP A 399 -7.74 -35.48 -10.20
C TRP A 399 -8.65 -36.45 -10.95
N SER A 400 -8.66 -37.71 -10.53
CA SER A 400 -9.56 -38.76 -11.05
C SER A 400 -11.05 -38.45 -10.80
N ASP A 401 -11.41 -37.86 -9.66
CA ASP A 401 -12.80 -37.51 -9.33
C ASP A 401 -13.27 -36.27 -10.10
N LEU A 402 -12.36 -35.31 -10.34
CA LEU A 402 -12.63 -34.12 -11.14
C LEU A 402 -12.79 -34.46 -12.63
N GLU A 403 -11.99 -35.40 -13.15
CA GLU A 403 -12.08 -35.87 -14.54
C GLU A 403 -13.37 -36.68 -14.79
N GLU A 404 -13.79 -37.53 -13.84
CA GLU A 404 -15.08 -38.22 -13.95
C GLU A 404 -16.28 -37.26 -13.85
N GLU A 405 -16.21 -36.24 -12.98
CA GLU A 405 -17.27 -35.24 -12.83
C GLU A 405 -17.40 -34.36 -14.09
N ALA A 406 -16.28 -33.98 -14.72
CA ALA A 406 -16.27 -33.28 -16.00
C ALA A 406 -16.83 -34.15 -17.15
N ALA A 407 -16.42 -35.42 -17.24
CA ALA A 407 -16.94 -36.35 -18.25
C ALA A 407 -18.45 -36.60 -18.10
N ARG A 408 -18.98 -36.62 -16.86
CA ARG A 408 -20.42 -36.71 -16.60
C ARG A 408 -21.17 -35.44 -17.00
N ALA A 409 -20.59 -34.27 -16.75
CA ALA A 409 -21.18 -32.99 -17.12
C ALA A 409 -21.27 -32.82 -18.64
N ASP A 410 -20.22 -33.18 -19.38
CA ASP A 410 -20.22 -33.13 -20.85
C ASP A 410 -21.23 -34.10 -21.44
N LYS A 411 -21.32 -35.34 -20.92
CA LYS A 411 -22.33 -36.32 -21.35
C LYS A 411 -23.76 -35.85 -21.06
N ARG A 412 -23.98 -35.12 -19.97
CA ARG A 412 -25.29 -34.55 -19.61
C ARG A 412 -25.66 -33.39 -20.54
N ARG A 413 -24.68 -32.59 -20.95
CA ARG A 413 -24.85 -31.49 -21.91
C ARG A 413 -25.18 -32.00 -23.31
N ASP A 414 -24.52 -33.07 -23.75
CA ASP A 414 -24.80 -33.74 -25.03
C ASP A 414 -26.24 -34.32 -25.10
N ILE A 415 -26.75 -34.85 -23.98
CA ILE A 415 -28.14 -35.34 -23.88
C ILE A 415 -29.15 -34.18 -23.88
N GLU A 416 -28.83 -33.05 -23.24
CA GLU A 416 -29.67 -31.84 -23.25
C GLU A 416 -29.68 -31.14 -24.62
N GLU A 417 -28.56 -31.15 -25.37
CA GLU A 417 -28.49 -30.62 -26.74
C GLU A 417 -29.18 -31.55 -27.77
N SER A 418 -29.10 -32.87 -27.60
CA SER A 418 -29.73 -33.83 -28.52
C SER A 418 -31.24 -34.02 -28.27
N GLY A 419 -31.74 -33.68 -27.08
CA GLY A 419 -33.13 -33.92 -26.66
C GLY A 419 -34.13 -32.75 -26.82
N GLY A 420 -33.70 -31.56 -27.25
CA GLY A 420 -34.50 -30.32 -27.11
C GLY A 420 -34.81 -29.53 -28.40
N GLY A 421 -34.36 -29.97 -29.58
CA GLY A 421 -34.29 -29.13 -30.78
C GLY A 421 -35.35 -29.34 -31.88
N GLY A 422 -36.44 -30.06 -31.62
CA GLY A 422 -37.30 -30.57 -32.71
C GLY A 422 -38.49 -29.72 -33.16
N ASP A 423 -39.10 -28.89 -32.30
CA ASP A 423 -40.50 -28.47 -32.53
C ASP A 423 -40.80 -26.97 -32.44
N ARG A 424 -39.80 -26.11 -32.20
CA ARG A 424 -40.01 -24.65 -32.11
C ARG A 424 -39.62 -23.86 -33.36
N ASP A 425 -38.93 -24.47 -34.32
CA ASP A 425 -38.45 -23.79 -35.53
C ASP A 425 -39.40 -23.89 -36.74
N ARG A 426 -40.39 -24.79 -36.69
CA ARG A 426 -41.44 -24.87 -37.73
C ARG A 426 -42.53 -23.83 -37.56
N ASP A 427 -42.79 -23.34 -36.34
CA ASP A 427 -43.86 -22.37 -36.08
C ASP A 427 -43.43 -20.91 -36.31
N ARG A 428 -42.15 -20.58 -36.10
CA ARG A 428 -41.62 -19.23 -36.41
C ARG A 428 -41.53 -18.95 -37.92
N LYS A 429 -41.27 -19.97 -38.74
CA LYS A 429 -41.23 -19.82 -40.21
C LYS A 429 -42.63 -19.62 -40.83
N ARG A 430 -43.69 -20.16 -40.22
CA ARG A 430 -45.08 -19.96 -40.69
C ARG A 430 -45.67 -18.59 -40.33
N HIS A 431 -45.17 -17.94 -39.28
CA HIS A 431 -45.67 -16.62 -38.87
C HIS A 431 -45.03 -15.47 -39.67
N HIS A 432 -43.78 -15.64 -40.12
CA HIS A 432 -43.04 -14.60 -40.84
C HIS A 432 -43.43 -14.47 -42.33
N ASP A 433 -43.98 -15.52 -42.95
CA ASP A 433 -44.51 -15.46 -44.33
C ASP A 433 -45.92 -14.86 -44.41
N ARG A 434 -46.73 -14.93 -43.35
CA ARG A 434 -48.08 -14.33 -43.32
C ARG A 434 -48.09 -12.81 -43.09
N GLU A 435 -47.01 -12.24 -42.57
CA GLU A 435 -46.87 -10.79 -42.36
C GLU A 435 -46.28 -10.05 -43.56
N ARG A 436 -45.55 -10.74 -44.46
CA ARG A 436 -45.02 -10.14 -45.69
C ARG A 436 -46.09 -9.99 -46.79
N ASP A 437 -47.09 -10.87 -46.84
CA ASP A 437 -48.19 -10.75 -47.81
C ASP A 437 -49.27 -9.72 -47.43
N ARG A 438 -49.44 -9.40 -46.14
CA ARG A 438 -50.41 -8.38 -45.70
C ARG A 438 -49.93 -6.94 -45.91
N LYS A 439 -48.62 -6.70 -46.03
CA LYS A 439 -48.08 -5.34 -46.26
C LYS A 439 -47.95 -4.95 -47.75
N ARG A 440 -48.20 -5.85 -48.70
CA ARG A 440 -48.19 -5.55 -50.15
C ARG A 440 -49.56 -5.20 -50.74
N HIS A 441 -50.66 -5.30 -49.99
CA HIS A 441 -52.02 -5.06 -50.50
C HIS A 441 -52.74 -3.80 -49.98
N HIS A 442 -52.03 -2.83 -49.37
CA HIS A 442 -52.67 -1.60 -48.85
C HIS A 442 -52.08 -0.26 -49.34
N SER A 443 -51.36 -0.25 -50.46
CA SER A 443 -51.01 0.99 -51.18
C SER A 443 -51.76 1.13 -52.50
N SER A 444 -53.07 1.38 -52.47
CA SER A 444 -53.75 2.01 -53.61
C SER A 444 -55.05 2.73 -53.22
N LYS A 445 -55.03 4.05 -53.46
CA LYS A 445 -56.16 4.94 -53.81
C LYS A 445 -57.08 5.46 -52.69
N GLY A 446 -57.16 6.80 -52.61
CA GLY A 446 -58.33 7.52 -52.09
C GLY A 446 -58.03 8.91 -51.54
N GLY A 447 -57.91 9.93 -52.41
CA GLY A 447 -57.71 11.33 -52.04
C GLY A 447 -58.94 12.03 -51.42
N PRO A 448 -58.79 13.26 -50.91
CA PRO A 448 -59.85 13.99 -50.19
C PRO A 448 -60.86 14.70 -51.14
N PRO A 449 -62.14 14.87 -50.73
CA PRO A 449 -63.18 15.44 -51.57
C PRO A 449 -63.18 16.99 -51.59
N PRO A 450 -63.83 17.63 -52.58
CA PRO A 450 -63.69 19.05 -52.86
C PRO A 450 -64.62 19.93 -52.02
N LYS A 451 -64.15 21.16 -51.75
CA LYS A 451 -64.89 22.26 -51.12
C LYS A 451 -66.00 22.78 -52.04
N ARG A 452 -67.20 23.01 -51.51
CA ARG A 452 -68.21 23.90 -52.12
C ARG A 452 -68.49 25.08 -51.20
N HIS A 453 -68.34 26.28 -51.77
CA HIS A 453 -68.98 27.51 -51.32
C HIS A 453 -70.51 27.41 -51.45
N LYS A 454 -71.27 27.76 -50.41
CA LYS A 454 -71.84 29.09 -50.19
C LYS A 454 -72.53 29.12 -48.83
#